data_AF-A0A946MY18-F1
#
_entry.id   AF-A0A946MY18-F1
#
_cell.length_a   1.000
_cell.length_b   1.000
_cell.length_c   1.000
_cell.angle_alpha   90.00
_cell.angle_beta   90.00
_cell.angle_gamma   90.00
#
_symmetry.space_group_name_H-M   'P 1'
#
loop_
_entity.id
_entity.type
_entity.pdbx_description
1 polymer ?
#
loop_
_entity_poly.entity_id
_entity_poly.type
_entity_poly.pdbx_seq_one_letter_code
_entity_poly.pdbx_strand_id
1 'polypeptide(L)'
;MRRGTIALLLTVTWGAVGCVDGQRYDTQAAELLPSGMSGPVDAPKGSCWQKNITPAEFDTVTRQMRVPLQKNPAQSDEQTKATPQYQTKTRHVMVKKRNEAWFETLCPAQLNKALVTALQHALKAQKLYHGAIHGRLTDETRTAIRTLQHKDGINSDVLGLRTAETLGLLRLAKK
;
A
#
# COMPACT_ATOMS: atom_id res chain seq x y z
N MET A 1 6.11 -34.39 68.59
CA MET A 1 7.42 -35.07 68.72
C MET A 1 7.79 -35.69 67.38
N ARG A 2 9.04 -35.47 66.93
CA ARG A 2 9.78 -36.05 65.76
C ARG A 2 9.17 -35.85 64.36
N ARG A 3 9.68 -34.94 63.53
CA ARG A 3 10.94 -34.89 62.75
C ARG A 3 11.05 -35.99 61.68
N GLY A 4 11.11 -35.57 60.41
CA GLY A 4 11.50 -36.37 59.26
C GLY A 4 11.64 -35.52 57.99
N THR A 5 12.75 -34.81 57.86
CA THR A 5 13.15 -34.02 56.68
C THR A 5 14.02 -34.87 55.76
N ILE A 6 13.53 -35.28 54.58
CA ILE A 6 14.33 -35.76 53.44
C ILE A 6 13.56 -35.49 52.15
N ALA A 7 14.11 -34.70 51.23
CA ALA A 7 14.00 -34.86 49.77
C ALA A 7 14.65 -33.64 49.09
N LEU A 8 15.86 -33.78 48.57
CA LEU A 8 16.22 -34.22 47.21
C LEU A 8 16.45 -32.98 46.31
N LEU A 9 17.73 -32.63 46.18
CA LEU A 9 18.26 -31.57 45.31
C LEU A 9 18.05 -31.95 43.85
N LEU A 10 17.20 -31.21 43.13
CA LEU A 10 17.11 -31.25 41.68
C LEU A 10 18.03 -30.19 41.08
N THR A 11 19.18 -30.62 40.59
CA THR A 11 20.07 -29.80 39.75
C THR A 11 19.46 -29.64 38.37
N VAL A 12 19.06 -28.42 38.00
CA VAL A 12 18.66 -28.07 36.64
C VAL A 12 19.91 -27.70 35.85
N THR A 13 20.25 -28.50 34.84
CA THR A 13 21.35 -28.25 33.91
C THR A 13 20.88 -27.32 32.79
N TRP A 14 21.58 -26.19 32.63
CA TRP A 14 21.38 -25.26 31.52
C TRP A 14 21.94 -25.85 30.21
N GLY A 15 21.07 -26.12 29.25
CA GLY A 15 21.45 -26.40 27.87
C GLY A 15 21.67 -25.09 27.10
N ALA A 16 22.86 -24.93 26.50
CA ALA A 16 23.16 -23.81 25.61
C ALA A 16 22.43 -23.98 24.27
N VAL A 17 21.51 -23.07 23.97
CA VAL A 17 20.94 -22.90 22.62
C VAL A 17 21.93 -22.08 21.79
N GLY A 18 22.51 -22.70 20.77
CA GLY A 18 23.29 -21.99 19.76
C GLY A 18 22.36 -21.19 18.84
N CYS A 19 22.59 -19.89 18.72
CA CYS A 19 21.96 -19.07 17.70
C CYS A 19 22.59 -19.39 16.33
N VAL A 20 21.75 -19.69 15.34
CA VAL A 20 22.16 -19.74 13.94
C VAL A 20 22.04 -18.33 13.37
N ASP A 21 23.17 -17.72 12.99
CA ASP A 21 23.23 -16.43 12.32
C ASP A 21 22.75 -16.59 10.87
N GLY A 22 21.46 -16.34 10.66
CA GLY A 22 20.78 -16.53 9.37
C GLY A 22 20.30 -15.22 8.76
N GLN A 23 21.18 -14.25 8.47
CA GLN A 23 20.80 -13.08 7.69
C GLN A 23 21.96 -12.60 6.78
N ARG A 24 22.15 -13.29 5.64
CA ARG A 24 22.69 -12.68 4.43
C ARG A 24 21.53 -12.23 3.57
N TYR A 25 21.05 -11.01 3.77
CA TYR A 25 20.33 -10.32 2.71
C TYR A 25 21.39 -9.66 1.85
N ASP A 26 21.54 -10.22 0.66
CA ASP A 26 22.43 -9.68 -0.33
C ASP A 26 21.98 -8.27 -0.72
N THR A 27 22.98 -7.47 -1.02
CA THR A 27 22.94 -6.03 -1.12
C THR A 27 22.49 -5.69 -2.53
N GLN A 28 21.26 -5.19 -2.71
CA GLN A 28 20.85 -4.48 -3.92
C GLN A 28 19.68 -3.53 -3.59
N ALA A 29 19.96 -2.58 -2.70
CA ALA A 29 19.19 -1.34 -2.55
C ALA A 29 20.04 -0.14 -2.97
N ALA A 30 20.75 -0.27 -4.09
CA ALA A 30 21.43 0.87 -4.71
C ALA A 30 20.53 1.45 -5.81
N GLU A 31 19.37 1.97 -5.41
CA GLU A 31 18.78 3.18 -6.02
C GLU A 31 17.70 3.79 -5.12
N LEU A 32 18.00 3.87 -3.82
CA LEU A 32 17.36 4.87 -2.97
C LEU A 32 18.12 6.18 -3.13
N LEU A 33 17.98 6.80 -4.31
CA LEU A 33 18.34 8.20 -4.42
C LEU A 33 17.47 8.96 -3.41
N PRO A 34 18.08 9.81 -2.55
CA PRO A 34 17.35 10.61 -1.60
C PRO A 34 16.35 11.47 -2.39
N SER A 35 15.08 11.39 -1.99
CA SER A 35 13.98 12.19 -2.53
C SER A 35 14.23 13.67 -2.25
N GLY A 36 15.06 14.29 -3.06
CA GLY A 36 15.39 15.71 -3.01
C GLY A 36 14.66 16.44 -4.12
N MET A 37 13.56 17.09 -3.77
CA MET A 37 12.92 18.22 -4.47
C MET A 37 13.19 18.35 -5.98
N SER A 38 12.39 17.71 -6.82
CA SER A 38 12.02 18.24 -8.14
C SER A 38 10.97 17.32 -8.75
N GLY A 39 9.97 17.91 -9.39
CA GLY A 39 8.87 17.17 -10.02
C GLY A 39 9.30 16.39 -11.26
N PRO A 40 8.46 16.29 -12.30
CA PRO A 40 8.90 15.72 -13.56
C PRO A 40 10.12 16.48 -14.12
N VAL A 41 10.90 15.83 -15.00
CA VAL A 41 12.15 16.37 -15.57
C VAL A 41 11.97 17.78 -16.16
N ASP A 42 10.78 18.07 -16.70
CA ASP A 42 10.43 19.35 -17.32
C ASP A 42 9.54 20.25 -16.42
N ALA A 43 9.63 20.10 -15.10
CA ALA A 43 8.83 20.90 -14.16
C ALA A 43 9.14 22.41 -14.26
N PRO A 44 8.11 23.28 -14.40
CA PRO A 44 8.31 24.73 -14.39
C PRO A 44 9.03 25.22 -13.13
N LYS A 45 9.91 26.22 -13.26
CA LYS A 45 10.64 26.78 -12.11
C LYS A 45 9.67 27.34 -11.07
N GLY A 46 9.86 26.95 -9.81
CA GLY A 46 9.02 27.40 -8.70
C GLY A 46 7.68 26.65 -8.56
N SER A 47 7.42 25.65 -9.40
CA SER A 47 6.28 24.73 -9.21
C SER A 47 6.64 23.62 -8.21
N CYS A 48 5.64 23.17 -7.44
CA CYS A 48 5.77 22.06 -6.52
C CYS A 48 4.98 20.87 -7.02
N TRP A 49 5.56 19.68 -6.91
CA TRP A 49 5.00 18.45 -7.46
C TRP A 49 5.00 17.36 -6.43
N GLN A 50 3.99 16.49 -6.52
CA GLN A 50 3.89 15.29 -5.71
C GLN A 50 3.71 14.07 -6.59
N LYS A 51 4.33 12.97 -6.15
CA LYS A 51 4.22 11.67 -6.82
C LYS A 51 2.94 10.97 -6.37
N ASN A 52 2.06 10.66 -7.30
CA ASN A 52 0.90 9.79 -7.12
C ASN A 52 1.30 8.35 -7.48
N ILE A 53 1.38 7.48 -6.47
CA ILE A 53 1.69 6.07 -6.65
C ILE A 53 0.38 5.28 -6.55
N THR A 54 -0.05 4.72 -7.67
CA THR A 54 -1.15 3.75 -7.70
C THR A 54 -0.55 2.35 -7.54
N PRO A 55 -0.83 1.63 -6.45
CA PRO A 55 -0.27 0.30 -6.23
C PRO A 55 -0.80 -0.71 -7.24
N ALA A 56 -0.07 -1.81 -7.41
CA ALA A 56 -0.56 -2.94 -8.17
C ALA A 56 -1.69 -3.65 -7.40
N GLU A 57 -2.71 -4.11 -8.12
CA GLU A 57 -3.80 -4.89 -7.56
C GLU A 57 -3.63 -6.34 -8.01
N PHE A 58 -3.77 -7.28 -7.07
CA PHE A 58 -3.64 -8.71 -7.29
C PHE A 58 -4.94 -9.42 -6.90
N ASP A 59 -5.29 -10.47 -7.61
CA ASP A 59 -6.47 -11.29 -7.36
C ASP A 59 -6.10 -12.77 -7.29
N THR A 60 -6.94 -13.59 -6.66
CA THR A 60 -6.76 -15.03 -6.51
C THR A 60 -7.78 -15.76 -7.38
N VAL A 61 -7.32 -16.33 -8.48
CA VAL A 61 -8.18 -17.01 -9.45
C VAL A 61 -8.10 -18.52 -9.26
N THR A 62 -9.24 -19.13 -8.95
CA THR A 62 -9.41 -20.59 -8.86
C THR A 62 -10.12 -21.11 -10.10
N ARG A 63 -9.55 -22.13 -10.76
CA ARG A 63 -10.13 -22.78 -11.94
C ARG A 63 -10.06 -24.30 -11.82
N GLN A 64 -11.13 -24.97 -12.27
CA GLN A 64 -11.12 -26.41 -12.51
C GLN A 64 -10.53 -26.67 -13.90
N MET A 65 -9.40 -27.36 -13.96
CA MET A 65 -8.77 -27.78 -15.20
C MET A 65 -8.93 -29.29 -15.39
N ARG A 66 -9.32 -29.74 -16.59
CA ARG A 66 -9.29 -31.17 -16.91
C ARG A 66 -7.85 -31.67 -16.92
N VAL A 67 -7.62 -32.81 -16.27
CA VAL A 67 -6.35 -33.51 -16.32
C VAL A 67 -6.29 -34.24 -17.65
N PRO A 68 -5.27 -33.99 -18.51
CA PRO A 68 -5.09 -34.78 -19.70
C PRO A 68 -4.79 -36.23 -19.29
N LEU A 69 -5.51 -37.17 -19.90
CA LEU A 69 -5.30 -38.59 -19.66
C LEU A 69 -3.90 -38.96 -20.16
N GLN A 70 -3.05 -39.43 -19.25
CA GLN A 70 -1.77 -40.02 -19.62
C GLN A 70 -2.02 -41.44 -20.14
N LYS A 71 -1.82 -41.64 -21.44
CA LYS A 71 -1.91 -42.96 -22.06
C LYS A 71 -0.74 -43.80 -21.55
N ASN A 72 -1.02 -44.83 -20.76
CA ASN A 72 0.00 -45.78 -20.31
C ASN A 72 0.32 -46.73 -21.48
N PRO A 73 1.58 -46.82 -21.96
CA PRO A 73 1.91 -47.65 -23.13
C PRO A 73 1.72 -49.16 -22.91
N ALA A 74 1.44 -49.60 -21.68
CA ALA A 74 1.16 -51.00 -21.32
C ALA A 74 -0.34 -51.37 -21.30
N GLN A 75 -1.26 -50.45 -21.61
CA GLN A 75 -2.70 -50.75 -21.66
C GLN A 75 -3.15 -51.08 -23.09
N SER A 76 -3.78 -52.25 -23.28
CA SER A 76 -4.35 -52.70 -24.55
C SER A 76 -5.53 -51.84 -25.01
N ASP A 77 -5.77 -51.82 -26.33
CA ASP A 77 -6.69 -50.91 -27.03
C ASP A 77 -8.19 -51.07 -26.67
N GLU A 78 -8.56 -52.06 -25.86
CA GLU A 78 -9.97 -52.40 -25.59
C GLU A 78 -10.46 -52.09 -24.16
N GLN A 79 -9.68 -51.36 -23.35
CA GLN A 79 -10.04 -51.10 -21.96
C GLN A 79 -10.46 -49.64 -21.69
N THR A 80 -11.78 -49.45 -21.60
CA THR A 80 -12.50 -48.40 -20.84
C THR A 80 -12.45 -46.96 -21.39
N LYS A 81 -13.62 -46.41 -21.78
CA LYS A 81 -13.81 -44.95 -21.95
C LYS A 81 -13.38 -44.25 -20.66
N ALA A 82 -12.26 -43.55 -20.69
CA ALA A 82 -11.72 -42.90 -19.51
C ALA A 82 -12.60 -41.72 -19.06
N THR A 83 -13.00 -41.73 -17.79
CA THR A 83 -13.76 -40.65 -17.17
C THR A 83 -12.91 -39.38 -17.08
N PRO A 84 -13.43 -38.20 -17.45
CA PRO A 84 -12.66 -36.96 -17.35
C PRO A 84 -12.37 -36.63 -15.89
N GLN A 85 -11.09 -36.58 -15.54
CA GLN A 85 -10.62 -36.11 -14.24
C GLN A 85 -10.40 -34.59 -14.27
N TYR A 86 -10.71 -33.92 -13.17
CA TYR A 86 -10.53 -32.47 -13.01
C TYR A 86 -9.64 -32.19 -11.81
N GLN A 87 -8.82 -31.15 -11.91
CA GLN A 87 -7.99 -30.63 -10.82
C GLN A 87 -8.29 -29.15 -10.61
N THR A 88 -8.43 -28.77 -9.34
CA THR A 88 -8.52 -27.36 -8.95
C THR A 88 -7.13 -26.73 -8.94
N LYS A 89 -6.98 -25.61 -9.64
CA LYS A 89 -5.76 -24.80 -9.64
C LYS A 89 -6.08 -23.40 -9.15
N THR A 90 -5.32 -22.93 -8.16
CA THR A 90 -5.43 -21.57 -7.62
C THR A 90 -4.15 -20.82 -7.97
N ARG A 91 -4.28 -19.58 -8.47
CA ARG A 91 -3.14 -18.71 -8.79
C ARG A 91 -3.40 -17.26 -8.41
N HIS A 92 -2.36 -16.59 -7.94
CA HIS A 92 -2.37 -15.13 -7.80
C HIS A 92 -2.06 -14.49 -9.15
N VAL A 93 -2.91 -13.58 -9.59
CA VAL A 93 -2.73 -12.84 -10.86
C VAL A 93 -2.72 -11.34 -10.57
N MET A 94 -1.79 -10.63 -11.21
CA MET A 94 -1.81 -9.17 -11.18
C MET A 94 -2.92 -8.68 -12.11
N VAL A 95 -3.96 -8.08 -11.55
CA VAL A 95 -5.09 -7.53 -12.32
C VAL A 95 -4.86 -6.09 -12.76
N LYS A 96 -4.04 -5.35 -12.00
CA LYS A 96 -3.65 -3.98 -12.33
C LYS A 96 -2.19 -3.74 -12.01
N LYS A 97 -1.48 -3.12 -12.95
CA LYS A 97 -0.07 -2.77 -12.77
C LYS A 97 0.06 -1.55 -11.87
N ARG A 98 1.15 -1.49 -11.11
CA ARG A 98 1.58 -0.27 -10.42
C ARG A 98 1.81 0.83 -11.45
N ASN A 99 1.37 2.04 -11.13
CA ASN A 99 1.62 3.24 -11.93
C ASN A 99 2.11 4.37 -11.03
N GLU A 100 3.01 5.18 -11.55
CA GLU A 100 3.55 6.36 -10.90
C GLU A 100 3.34 7.56 -11.81
N ALA A 101 2.57 8.53 -11.34
CA ALA A 101 2.30 9.77 -12.04
C ALA A 101 2.68 10.96 -11.18
N TRP A 102 3.01 12.09 -11.80
CA TRP A 102 3.23 13.35 -11.09
C TRP A 102 1.99 14.23 -11.20
N PHE A 103 1.68 14.94 -10.12
CA PHE A 103 0.69 16.00 -10.12
C PHE A 103 1.23 17.24 -9.42
N GLU A 104 0.84 18.41 -9.92
CA GLU A 104 1.22 19.68 -9.33
C GLU A 104 0.45 19.92 -8.04
N THR A 105 1.11 20.48 -7.04
CA THR A 105 0.57 20.82 -5.72
C THR A 105 0.96 22.23 -5.35
N LEU A 106 0.20 22.83 -4.43
CA LEU A 106 0.63 24.06 -3.77
C LEU A 106 1.98 23.86 -3.07
N CYS A 107 2.84 24.86 -3.17
CA CYS A 107 4.11 24.85 -2.47
C CYS A 107 3.90 25.04 -0.95
N PRO A 108 4.79 24.51 -0.09
CA PRO A 108 4.64 24.60 1.36
C PRO A 108 4.45 26.02 1.88
N ALA A 109 5.11 27.01 1.28
CA ALA A 109 4.96 28.42 1.65
C ALA A 109 3.54 28.98 1.41
N GLN A 110 2.78 28.38 0.50
CA GLN A 110 1.42 28.79 0.16
C GLN A 110 0.36 28.14 1.08
N LEU A 111 0.71 27.05 1.76
CA LEU A 111 -0.17 26.30 2.67
C LEU A 111 -0.28 27.00 4.03
N ASN A 112 -1.04 28.10 4.07
CA ASN A 112 -1.29 28.87 5.29
C ASN A 112 -2.59 28.45 6.01
N LYS A 113 -2.76 28.91 7.26
CA LYS A 113 -3.94 28.60 8.10
C LYS A 113 -5.27 28.98 7.44
N ALA A 114 -5.32 30.13 6.74
CA ALA A 114 -6.54 30.59 6.09
C ALA A 114 -6.95 29.67 4.93
N LEU A 115 -5.99 29.24 4.12
CA LEU A 115 -6.20 28.27 3.04
C LEU A 115 -6.68 26.93 3.59
N VAL A 116 -6.06 26.41 4.65
CA VAL A 116 -6.47 25.14 5.27
C VAL A 116 -7.86 25.25 5.91
N THR A 117 -8.18 26.41 6.50
CA THR A 117 -9.53 26.68 7.04
C THR A 117 -10.58 26.61 5.94
N ALA A 118 -10.34 27.29 4.82
CA ALA A 118 -11.24 27.27 3.66
C ALA A 118 -11.35 25.87 3.03
N LEU A 119 -10.24 25.13 2.96
CA LEU A 119 -10.23 23.74 2.52
C LEU A 119 -11.14 22.88 3.41
N GLN A 120 -11.02 22.99 4.74
CA GLN A 120 -11.86 22.25 5.68
C GLN A 120 -13.36 22.61 5.53
N HIS A 121 -13.69 23.88 5.28
CA HIS A 121 -15.07 24.28 4.92
C HIS A 121 -15.54 23.61 3.62
N ALA A 122 -14.73 23.63 2.57
CA ALA A 122 -15.08 23.04 1.28
C ALA A 122 -15.26 21.51 1.36
N LEU A 123 -14.41 20.82 2.13
CA LEU A 123 -14.52 19.39 2.38
C LEU A 123 -15.77 19.03 3.20
N LYS A 124 -16.14 19.88 4.17
CA LYS A 124 -17.39 19.74 4.93
C LYS A 124 -18.63 19.91 4.07
N ALA A 125 -18.65 20.90 3.19
CA ALA A 125 -19.76 21.12 2.27
C ALA A 125 -20.00 19.90 1.36
N GLN A 126 -18.93 19.17 1.03
CA GLN A 126 -18.98 17.93 0.26
C GLN A 126 -19.21 16.67 1.13
N LYS A 127 -19.43 16.83 2.44
CA LYS A 127 -19.61 15.73 3.42
C LYS A 127 -18.43 14.76 3.50
N LEU A 128 -17.23 15.21 3.12
CA LEU A 128 -15.99 14.41 3.17
C LEU A 128 -15.22 14.60 4.48
N TYR A 129 -15.47 15.70 5.20
CA TYR A 129 -14.80 16.03 6.45
C TYR A 129 -15.81 16.31 7.56
N HIS A 130 -15.62 15.72 8.74
CA HIS A 130 -16.54 15.84 9.88
C HIS A 130 -15.91 16.48 11.12
N GLY A 131 -14.58 16.66 11.14
CA GLY A 131 -13.84 17.23 12.27
C GLY A 131 -14.03 18.73 12.46
N ALA A 132 -13.39 19.33 13.45
CA ALA A 132 -13.49 20.77 13.72
C ALA A 132 -12.70 21.62 12.70
N ILE A 133 -13.21 22.80 12.37
CA ILE A 133 -12.50 23.73 11.46
C ILE A 133 -11.50 24.55 12.29
N HIS A 134 -10.22 24.19 12.21
CA HIS A 134 -9.14 24.82 12.99
C HIS A 134 -7.99 25.34 12.12
N GLY A 135 -8.02 25.08 10.80
CA GLY A 135 -7.01 25.55 9.86
C GLY A 135 -5.65 24.86 10.00
N ARG A 136 -5.64 23.60 10.46
CA ARG A 136 -4.43 22.76 10.51
C ARG A 136 -4.65 21.52 9.65
N LEU A 137 -3.62 21.03 8.97
CA LEU A 137 -3.71 19.79 8.19
C LEU A 137 -3.56 18.59 9.14
N THR A 138 -4.69 18.02 9.55
CA THR A 138 -4.77 16.78 10.34
C THR A 138 -4.93 15.56 9.44
N ASP A 139 -4.75 14.36 10.00
CA ASP A 139 -4.94 13.09 9.30
C ASP A 139 -6.38 12.92 8.77
N GLU A 140 -7.37 13.44 9.49
CA GLU A 140 -8.75 13.49 9.04
C GLU A 140 -8.91 14.40 7.80
N THR A 141 -8.26 15.57 7.82
CA THR A 141 -8.28 16.50 6.67
C THR A 141 -7.57 15.87 5.47
N ARG A 142 -6.43 15.23 5.69
CA ARG A 142 -5.64 14.47 4.71
C ARG A 142 -6.44 13.32 4.08
N THR A 143 -7.16 12.57 4.91
CA THR A 143 -8.05 11.50 4.45
C THR A 143 -9.16 12.06 3.57
N ALA A 144 -9.79 13.17 3.97
CA ALA A 144 -10.82 13.83 3.18
C ALA A 144 -10.28 14.38 1.85
N ILE A 145 -9.06 14.92 1.82
CA ILE A 145 -8.37 15.33 0.58
C ILE A 145 -8.20 14.11 -0.34
N ARG A 146 -7.68 12.99 0.18
CA ARG A 146 -7.51 11.77 -0.61
C ARG A 146 -8.82 11.28 -1.21
N THR A 147 -9.89 11.23 -0.42
CA THR A 147 -11.21 10.82 -0.90
C THR A 147 -11.75 11.77 -1.97
N LEU A 148 -11.59 13.09 -1.79
CA LEU A 148 -12.00 14.09 -2.77
C LEU A 148 -11.34 13.87 -4.13
N GLN A 149 -10.03 13.58 -4.12
CA GLN A 149 -9.20 13.48 -5.31
C GLN A 149 -9.22 12.10 -5.97
N HIS A 150 -9.71 11.09 -5.26
CA HIS A 150 -9.80 9.72 -5.76
C HIS A 150 -10.63 9.62 -7.05
N LYS A 151 -11.68 10.44 -7.16
CA LYS A 151 -12.52 10.52 -8.38
C LYS A 151 -11.73 10.97 -9.62
N ASP A 152 -10.65 11.73 -9.41
CA ASP A 152 -9.77 12.26 -10.45
C ASP A 152 -8.54 11.35 -10.66
N GLY A 153 -8.55 10.14 -10.09
CA GLY A 153 -7.46 9.16 -10.21
C GLY A 153 -6.22 9.47 -9.36
N ILE A 154 -6.32 10.41 -8.42
CA ILE A 154 -5.22 10.80 -7.52
C ILE A 154 -5.42 10.13 -6.16
N ASN A 155 -4.52 9.21 -5.81
CA ASN A 155 -4.52 8.55 -4.50
C ASN A 155 -3.44 9.17 -3.60
N SER A 156 -3.64 10.44 -3.24
CA SER A 156 -2.71 11.19 -2.38
C SER A 156 -3.46 12.05 -1.36
N ASP A 157 -2.85 12.21 -0.19
CA ASP A 157 -3.31 13.08 0.89
C ASP A 157 -2.82 14.53 0.75
N VAL A 158 -2.00 14.81 -0.27
CA VAL A 158 -1.53 16.13 -0.64
C VAL A 158 -2.54 16.78 -1.59
N LEU A 159 -2.90 18.03 -1.33
CA LEU A 159 -3.86 18.78 -2.14
C LEU A 159 -3.23 19.19 -3.49
N GLY A 160 -3.70 18.58 -4.58
CA GLY A 160 -3.31 18.94 -5.93
C GLY A 160 -3.80 20.34 -6.32
N LEU A 161 -3.02 21.01 -7.17
CA LEU A 161 -3.28 22.37 -7.62
C LEU A 161 -4.63 22.50 -8.35
N ARG A 162 -4.94 21.54 -9.24
CA ARG A 162 -6.24 21.48 -9.95
C ARG A 162 -7.42 21.32 -9.01
N THR A 163 -7.26 20.50 -7.95
CA THR A 163 -8.28 20.33 -6.91
C THR A 163 -8.48 21.65 -6.16
N ALA A 164 -7.38 22.32 -5.77
CA ALA A 164 -7.44 23.61 -5.11
C ALA A 164 -8.09 24.70 -5.97
N GLU A 165 -7.84 24.68 -7.28
CA GLU A 165 -8.47 25.55 -8.27
C GLU A 165 -9.98 25.31 -8.36
N THR A 166 -10.39 24.04 -8.48
CA THR A 166 -11.80 23.64 -8.55
C THR A 166 -12.58 24.04 -7.30
N LEU A 167 -11.92 23.99 -6.13
CA LEU A 167 -12.50 24.46 -4.87
C LEU A 167 -12.42 25.99 -4.68
N GLY A 168 -11.82 26.72 -5.61
CA GLY A 168 -11.66 28.18 -5.53
C GLY A 168 -10.68 28.66 -4.46
N LEU A 169 -9.76 27.81 -4.02
CA LEU A 169 -8.84 28.07 -2.88
C LEU A 169 -7.61 28.90 -3.26
N LEU A 170 -7.29 29.02 -4.55
CA LEU A 170 -6.07 29.70 -5.02
C LEU A 170 -5.99 31.17 -4.60
N ARG A 171 -7.14 31.84 -4.37
CA ARG A 171 -7.17 33.22 -3.87
C ARG A 171 -6.59 33.38 -2.46
N LEU A 172 -6.51 32.29 -1.70
CA LEU A 172 -5.98 32.26 -0.33
C LEU A 172 -4.53 31.75 -0.28
N ALA A 173 -4.04 31.20 -1.39
CA ALA A 173 -2.66 30.77 -1.54
C ALA A 173 -1.77 32.01 -1.72
N LYS A 174 -1.17 32.48 -0.63
CA LYS A 174 -0.25 33.63 -0.68
C LYS A 174 1.08 33.19 -1.31
N LYS A 175 1.65 34.04 -2.17
CA LYS A 175 2.99 33.87 -2.75
C LYS A 175 4.08 34.25 -1.73
#